data_AF-A0A2M7X926-F1
#
_entry.id   AF-A0A2M7X926-F1
#
_cell.length_a   1.000
_cell.length_b   1.000
_cell.length_c   1.000
_cell.angle_alpha   90.00
_cell.angle_beta   90.00
_cell.angle_gamma   90.00
#
_symmetry.space_group_name_H-M   'P 1'
#
loop_
_entity.id
_entity.type
_entity.pdbx_description
1 polymer ?
#
loop_
_entity_poly.entity_id
_entity_poly.type
_entity_poly.pdbx_seq_one_letter_code
_entity_poly.pdbx_strand_id
1 'polypeptide(L)'
;MKIINSLEKGIIYATAFLSALFVVPFFPAPFVLPRELLLALSVILLFILWSVKLVTKGSMTFSKGKYDWPVLLIALAYLLSAIFVTPNKMEAFWLPGTASFVAASALFYFFVNQLKKEEKEGVVFSLFFSGVVFSLLVLFSALGIFAKIPQLPDFLKANT
;
A
#
# COMPACT_ATOMS: atom_id res chain seq x y z
N MET A 1 19.92 -15.28 5.43
CA MET A 1 19.85 -13.84 5.07
C MET A 1 19.32 -13.56 3.66
N LYS A 2 19.77 -14.26 2.60
CA LYS A 2 19.26 -14.03 1.23
C LYS A 2 17.72 -14.17 1.14
N ILE A 3 17.16 -15.19 1.78
CA ILE A 3 15.71 -15.47 1.79
C ILE A 3 14.92 -14.29 2.39
N ILE A 4 15.33 -13.77 3.55
CA ILE A 4 14.63 -12.65 4.22
C ILE A 4 14.65 -11.39 3.33
N ASN A 5 15.79 -11.11 2.68
CA ASN A 5 15.88 -10.00 1.73
C ASN A 5 14.96 -10.19 0.52
N SER A 6 14.86 -11.41 -0.02
CA SER A 6 13.97 -11.70 -1.13
C SER A 6 12.50 -11.58 -0.73
N LEU A 7 12.12 -12.03 0.47
CA LEU A 7 10.77 -11.89 0.99
C LEU A 7 10.39 -10.43 1.20
N GLU A 8 11.27 -9.62 1.79
CA GLU A 8 11.04 -8.18 1.98
C GLU A 8 10.75 -7.47 0.65
N LYS A 9 11.59 -7.71 -0.37
CA LYS A 9 11.37 -7.15 -1.71
C LYS A 9 10.09 -7.67 -2.35
N GLY A 10 9.81 -8.96 -2.21
CA GLY A 10 8.59 -9.58 -2.73
C GLY A 10 7.34 -8.94 -2.14
N ILE A 11 7.33 -8.70 -0.83
CA ILE A 11 6.23 -7.99 -0.16
C ILE A 11 6.13 -6.58 -0.70
N ILE A 12 7.22 -5.80 -0.73
CA ILE A 12 7.19 -4.41 -1.22
C ILE A 12 6.66 -4.32 -2.65
N TYR A 13 7.14 -5.16 -3.57
CA TYR A 13 6.68 -5.18 -4.96
C TYR A 13 5.23 -5.63 -5.07
N ALA A 14 4.83 -6.67 -4.34
CA ALA A 14 3.45 -7.15 -4.33
C ALA A 14 2.50 -6.08 -3.79
N THR A 15 2.83 -5.43 -2.68
CA THR A 15 2.04 -4.33 -2.10
C THR A 15 1.94 -3.16 -3.08
N ALA A 16 3.05 -2.77 -3.70
CA ALA A 16 3.07 -1.69 -4.69
C ALA A 16 2.19 -2.03 -5.91
N PHE A 17 2.34 -3.22 -6.47
CA PHE A 17 1.53 -3.68 -7.60
C PHE A 17 0.05 -3.80 -7.25
N LEU A 18 -0.26 -4.46 -6.12
CA LEU A 18 -1.65 -4.68 -5.70
C LEU A 18 -2.33 -3.41 -5.20
N SER A 19 -1.59 -2.36 -4.79
CA SER A 19 -2.19 -1.14 -4.24
C SER A 19 -3.28 -0.50 -5.12
N ALA A 20 -3.11 -0.53 -6.44
CA ALA A 20 -4.09 -0.03 -7.40
C ALA A 20 -5.18 -1.06 -7.76
N LEU A 21 -4.85 -2.35 -7.73
CA LEU A 21 -5.66 -3.44 -8.26
C LEU A 21 -6.47 -4.20 -7.20
N PHE A 22 -6.13 -4.03 -5.92
CA PHE A 22 -6.71 -4.82 -4.85
C PHE A 22 -8.13 -4.32 -4.54
N VAL A 23 -9.09 -5.18 -4.84
CA VAL A 23 -10.52 -4.98 -4.63
C VAL A 23 -11.10 -6.29 -4.10
N VAL A 24 -11.90 -6.20 -3.04
CA VAL A 24 -12.56 -7.37 -2.46
C VAL A 24 -14.04 -7.05 -2.28
N PRO A 25 -14.95 -7.66 -3.08
CA PRO A 25 -16.37 -7.31 -3.12
C PRO A 25 -17.14 -7.68 -1.84
N PHE A 26 -16.54 -8.46 -0.93
CA PHE A 26 -17.15 -8.86 0.33
C PHE A 26 -17.31 -7.71 1.34
N PHE A 27 -16.51 -6.64 1.21
CA PHE A 27 -16.53 -5.53 2.16
C PHE A 27 -17.57 -4.47 1.79
N PRO A 28 -18.15 -3.75 2.78
CA PRO A 28 -19.08 -2.64 2.53
C PRO A 28 -18.49 -1.52 1.66
N ALA A 29 -17.17 -1.31 1.75
CA ALA A 29 -16.40 -0.42 0.89
C ALA A 29 -15.33 -1.23 0.13
N PRO A 30 -15.67 -1.87 -1.01
CA PRO A 30 -14.81 -2.83 -1.71
C PRO A 30 -13.45 -2.29 -2.17
N PHE A 31 -13.33 -0.97 -2.32
CA PHE A 31 -12.15 -0.30 -2.84
C PHE A 31 -11.27 0.32 -1.76
N VAL A 32 -11.83 0.64 -0.60
CA VAL A 32 -11.14 1.41 0.44
C VAL A 32 -10.51 0.46 1.45
N LEU A 33 -11.35 -0.27 2.18
CA LEU A 33 -10.92 -1.11 3.28
C LEU A 33 -9.94 -2.22 2.86
N PRO A 34 -10.14 -2.93 1.74
CA PRO A 34 -9.17 -3.96 1.32
C PRO A 34 -7.77 -3.40 1.08
N ARG A 35 -7.66 -2.18 0.52
CA ARG A 35 -6.37 -1.55 0.24
C ARG A 35 -5.67 -1.12 1.52
N GLU A 36 -6.42 -0.60 2.48
CA GLU A 36 -5.92 -0.28 3.82
C GLU A 36 -5.43 -1.53 4.56
N LEU A 37 -6.20 -2.62 4.52
CA LEU A 37 -5.80 -3.90 5.11
C LEU A 37 -4.55 -4.47 4.44
N LEU A 38 -4.49 -4.44 3.10
CA LEU A 38 -3.31 -4.88 2.35
C LEU A 38 -2.08 -4.09 2.81
N LEU A 39 -2.18 -2.76 2.88
CA LEU A 39 -1.09 -1.90 3.30
C LEU A 39 -0.68 -2.17 4.75
N ALA A 40 -1.64 -2.22 5.68
CA ALA A 40 -1.40 -2.46 7.10
C ALA A 40 -0.73 -3.82 7.33
N LEU A 41 -1.25 -4.90 6.74
CA LEU A 41 -0.68 -6.24 6.82
C LEU A 41 0.73 -6.28 6.22
N SER A 42 0.94 -5.62 5.08
CA SER A 42 2.27 -5.54 4.45
C SER A 42 3.28 -4.86 5.37
N VAL A 43 2.91 -3.72 5.96
CA VAL A 43 3.76 -2.99 6.90
C VAL A 43 4.09 -3.82 8.15
N ILE A 44 3.09 -4.51 8.73
CA ILE A 44 3.30 -5.41 9.89
C ILE A 44 4.29 -6.51 9.53
N LEU A 45 4.12 -7.17 8.38
CA LEU A 45 5.03 -8.22 7.93
C LEU A 45 6.45 -7.68 7.71
N LEU A 46 6.59 -6.48 7.13
CA LEU A 46 7.88 -5.83 6.94
C LEU A 46 8.57 -5.52 8.27
N PHE A 47 7.82 -5.03 9.27
CA PHE A 47 8.37 -4.84 10.62
C PHE A 47 8.85 -6.15 11.24
N ILE A 48 8.11 -7.25 11.08
CA ILE A 48 8.53 -8.56 11.57
C ILE A 48 9.84 -9.00 10.90
N LEU A 49 9.92 -8.94 9.56
CA LEU A 49 11.13 -9.31 8.81
C LEU A 49 12.32 -8.43 9.20
N TRP A 50 12.08 -7.14 9.39
CA TRP A 50 13.10 -6.17 9.77
C TRP A 50 13.60 -6.39 11.21
N SER A 51 12.71 -6.75 12.13
CA SER A 51 13.05 -7.13 13.50
C SER A 51 13.92 -8.40 13.54
N VAL A 52 13.57 -9.41 12.73
CA VAL A 52 14.39 -10.62 12.56
C VAL A 52 15.76 -10.28 11.97
N LYS A 53 15.84 -9.37 11.00
CA LYS A 53 17.12 -8.89 10.46
C LYS A 53 17.98 -8.19 11.51
N LEU A 54 17.37 -7.36 12.36
CA LEU A 54 18.07 -6.65 13.42
C LEU A 54 18.73 -7.62 14.40
N VAL A 55 17.96 -8.60 14.90
CA VAL A 55 18.46 -9.62 15.83
C VAL A 55 19.56 -10.47 15.19
N THR A 56 19.42 -10.84 13.92
CA THR A 56 20.39 -11.72 13.24
C THR A 56 21.67 -11.03 12.77
N LYS A 57 21.63 -9.72 12.47
CA LYS A 57 22.82 -8.95 12.05
C LYS A 57 23.53 -8.22 13.17
N GLY A 58 22.84 -7.93 14.28
CA GLY A 58 23.38 -7.14 15.39
C GLY A 58 23.69 -5.67 15.04
N SER A 59 23.35 -5.21 13.83
CA SER A 59 23.58 -3.85 13.36
C SER A 59 22.46 -3.40 12.43
N MET A 60 22.16 -2.10 12.48
CA MET A 60 21.12 -1.48 11.66
C MET A 60 21.76 -0.41 10.78
N THR A 61 21.48 -0.47 9.49
CA THR A 61 21.85 0.58 8.54
C THR A 61 20.58 1.19 8.03
N PHE A 62 20.50 2.52 8.08
CA PHE A 62 19.40 3.29 7.53
C PHE A 62 19.91 4.12 6.36
N SER A 63 19.25 3.97 5.23
CA SER A 63 19.38 4.86 4.09
C SER A 63 18.56 6.12 4.35
N LYS A 64 19.17 7.29 4.17
CA LYS A 64 18.49 8.59 4.20
C LYS A 64 18.00 8.94 2.80
N GLY A 65 16.73 9.31 2.69
CA GLY A 65 16.10 9.78 1.47
C GLY A 65 15.90 11.29 1.49
N LYS A 66 15.83 11.88 0.29
CA LYS A 66 15.56 13.33 0.12
C LYS A 66 14.18 13.74 0.66
N TYR A 67 13.21 12.82 0.63
CA TYR A 67 11.81 13.08 0.99
C TYR A 67 11.43 12.58 2.38
N ASP A 68 12.38 12.10 3.17
CA ASP A 68 12.11 11.53 4.50
C ASP A 68 11.45 12.56 5.42
N TRP A 69 11.94 13.80 5.42
CA TRP A 69 11.39 14.87 6.25
C TRP A 69 9.99 15.32 5.79
N PRO A 70 9.75 15.64 4.50
CA PRO A 70 8.41 15.90 4.00
C PRO A 70 7.40 14.79 4.31
N VAL A 71 7.76 13.53 4.08
CA VAL A 71 6.86 12.39 4.32
C VAL A 71 6.53 12.25 5.81
N LEU A 72 7.54 12.40 6.68
CA LEU A 72 7.34 12.36 8.12
C LEU A 72 6.44 13.51 8.61
N LEU A 73 6.65 14.73 8.10
CA LEU A 73 5.83 15.89 8.45
C LEU A 73 4.37 15.70 8.04
N ILE A 74 4.12 15.15 6.85
CA ILE A 74 2.75 14.83 6.40
C ILE A 74 2.10 13.81 7.33
N ALA A 75 2.82 12.73 7.66
CA ALA A 75 2.31 11.71 8.57
C ALA A 75 1.99 12.29 9.96
N LEU A 76 2.89 13.10 10.52
CA LEU A 76 2.68 13.76 11.80
C LEU A 76 1.51 14.74 11.75
N ALA A 77 1.38 15.54 10.69
CA ALA A 77 0.27 16.47 10.54
C ALA A 77 -1.09 15.74 10.53
N TYR A 78 -1.20 14.63 9.80
CA TYR A 78 -2.43 13.82 9.78
C TYR A 78 -2.71 13.18 11.14
N LEU A 79 -1.70 12.64 11.82
CA LEU A 79 -1.86 12.04 13.16
C LEU A 79 -2.28 13.09 14.19
N LEU A 80 -1.63 14.26 14.21
CA LEU A 80 -1.99 15.36 15.11
C LEU A 80 -3.40 15.87 14.82
N SER A 81 -3.77 16.04 13.54
CA SER A 81 -5.13 16.43 13.16
C SER A 81 -6.15 15.40 13.65
N ALA A 82 -5.88 14.10 13.45
CA ALA A 82 -6.75 13.03 13.92
C ALA A 82 -6.90 13.01 15.45
N ILE A 83 -5.85 13.34 16.20
CA ILE A 83 -5.85 13.34 17.68
C ILE A 83 -6.49 14.60 18.27
N PHE A 84 -6.26 15.78 17.70
CA PHE A 84 -6.70 17.04 18.31
C PHE A 84 -7.93 17.66 17.65
N VAL A 85 -8.14 17.44 16.35
CA VAL A 85 -9.19 18.14 15.58
C VAL A 85 -10.41 17.26 15.35
N THR A 86 -10.23 16.01 14.93
CA THR A 86 -11.36 15.16 14.53
C THR A 86 -12.19 14.74 15.75
N PRO A 87 -13.50 15.03 15.83
CA PRO A 87 -14.34 14.60 16.95
C PRO A 87 -14.53 13.08 16.96
N ASN A 88 -14.64 12.46 15.79
CA ASN A 88 -14.81 11.02 15.62
C ASN A 88 -13.46 10.30 15.42
N LYS A 89 -12.89 9.76 16.50
CA LYS A 89 -11.60 9.04 16.46
C LYS A 89 -11.70 7.70 15.72
N MET A 90 -12.85 7.04 15.81
CA MET A 90 -13.07 5.75 15.14
C MET A 90 -13.00 5.91 13.62
N GLU A 91 -13.56 7.00 13.10
CA GLU A 91 -13.51 7.27 11.66
C GLU A 91 -12.11 7.66 11.19
N ALA A 92 -11.38 8.45 11.98
CA ALA A 92 -10.02 8.86 11.64
C ALA A 92 -9.00 7.70 11.61
N PHE A 93 -9.13 6.73 12.53
CA PHE A 93 -8.15 5.65 12.69
C PHE A 93 -8.60 4.29 12.15
N TRP A 94 -9.90 4.02 12.07
CA TRP A 94 -10.40 2.67 11.75
C TRP A 94 -11.14 2.60 10.42
N LEU A 95 -12.22 3.37 10.27
CA LEU A 95 -13.14 3.23 9.13
C LEU A 95 -13.69 4.62 8.74
N PRO A 96 -13.18 5.28 7.68
CA PRO A 96 -12.25 4.81 6.65
C PRO A 96 -10.76 4.96 7.03
N GLY A 97 -10.41 5.30 8.27
CA GLY A 97 -9.03 5.14 8.75
C GLY A 97 -7.97 5.98 8.03
N THR A 98 -8.32 7.16 7.51
CA THR A 98 -7.44 8.00 6.68
C THR A 98 -6.11 8.33 7.37
N ALA A 99 -6.11 8.59 8.68
CA ALA A 99 -4.88 8.85 9.44
C ALA A 99 -3.99 7.61 9.49
N SER A 100 -4.59 6.44 9.70
CA SER A 100 -3.89 5.15 9.68
C SER A 100 -3.35 4.83 8.29
N PHE A 101 -4.10 5.11 7.23
CA PHE A 101 -3.65 4.95 5.85
C PHE A 101 -2.43 5.83 5.54
N VAL A 102 -2.48 7.11 5.92
CA VAL A 102 -1.35 8.04 5.72
C VAL A 102 -0.12 7.61 6.52
N ALA A 103 -0.31 7.23 7.79
CA ALA A 103 0.77 6.75 8.63
C ALA A 103 1.39 5.46 8.08
N ALA A 104 0.57 4.48 7.68
CA ALA A 104 1.04 3.23 7.09
C ALA A 104 1.74 3.47 5.74
N SER A 105 1.26 4.41 4.93
CA SER A 105 1.90 4.79 3.66
C SER A 105 3.27 5.44 3.89
N ALA A 106 3.40 6.29 4.91
CA ALA A 106 4.68 6.87 5.29
C ALA A 106 5.67 5.80 5.79
N LEU A 107 5.22 4.85 6.61
CA LEU A 107 6.02 3.71 7.05
C LEU A 107 6.45 2.83 5.86
N PHE A 108 5.53 2.55 4.94
CA PHE A 108 5.83 1.82 3.72
C PHE A 108 6.86 2.55 2.85
N TYR A 109 6.76 3.88 2.71
CA TYR A 109 7.78 4.70 2.06
C TYR A 109 9.16 4.50 2.70
N PHE A 110 9.27 4.48 4.03
CA PHE A 110 10.56 4.27 4.69
C PHE A 110 11.15 2.89 4.39
N PHE A 111 10.33 1.84 4.31
CA PHE A 111 10.78 0.51 3.86
C PHE A 111 11.25 0.53 2.40
N VAL A 112 10.50 1.14 1.49
CA VAL A 112 10.91 1.34 0.09
C VAL A 112 12.24 2.11 0.03
N ASN A 113 12.42 3.10 0.89
CA ASN A 113 13.63 3.92 0.90
C ASN A 113 14.88 3.16 1.37
N GLN A 114 14.73 2.04 2.10
CA GLN A 114 15.83 1.16 2.49
C GLN A 114 16.34 0.25 1.35
N LEU A 115 15.59 0.14 0.25
CA LEU A 115 16.02 -0.64 -0.91
C LEU A 115 17.20 0.02 -1.64
N LYS A 116 17.94 -0.77 -2.41
CA LYS A 116 18.96 -0.24 -3.32
C LYS A 116 18.33 0.51 -4.50
N LYS A 117 19.12 1.32 -5.21
CA LYS A 117 18.62 2.12 -6.34
C LYS A 117 17.95 1.25 -7.41
N GLU A 118 18.58 0.13 -7.78
CA GLU A 118 18.08 -0.80 -8.80
C GLU A 118 16.76 -1.48 -8.34
N GLU A 119 16.59 -1.68 -7.04
CA GLU A 119 15.40 -2.29 -6.45
C GLU A 119 14.24 -1.27 -6.38
N LYS A 120 14.54 0.01 -6.14
CA LYS A 120 13.55 1.09 -6.19
C LYS A 120 12.94 1.24 -7.59
N GLU A 121 13.73 1.04 -8.64
CA GLU A 121 13.23 1.01 -10.02
C GLU A 121 12.19 -0.11 -10.22
N GLY A 122 12.39 -1.27 -9.57
CA GLY A 122 11.40 -2.35 -9.53
C GLY A 122 10.07 -1.96 -8.87
N VAL A 123 10.11 -1.14 -7.81
CA VAL A 123 8.89 -0.58 -7.19
C VAL A 123 8.17 0.35 -8.16
N VAL A 124 8.91 1.25 -8.81
CA VAL A 124 8.36 2.19 -9.80
C VAL A 124 7.72 1.43 -10.96
N PHE A 125 8.40 0.40 -11.48
CA PHE A 125 7.86 -0.46 -12.52
C PHE A 125 6.60 -1.19 -12.06
N SER A 126 6.58 -1.69 -10.83
CA SER A 126 5.40 -2.37 -10.26
C SER A 126 4.19 -1.43 -10.15
N LEU A 127 4.40 -0.18 -9.71
CA LEU A 127 3.35 0.84 -9.67
C LEU A 127 2.89 1.26 -11.07
N PHE A 128 3.82 1.47 -11.99
CA PHE A 128 3.51 1.83 -13.37
C PHE A 128 2.68 0.74 -14.04
N PHE A 129 3.12 -0.52 -13.92
CA PHE A 129 2.43 -1.65 -14.52
C PHE A 129 1.06 -1.89 -13.88
N SER A 130 0.91 -1.71 -12.56
CA SER A 130 -0.41 -1.80 -11.93
C SER A 130 -1.36 -0.72 -12.41
N GLY A 131 -0.85 0.51 -12.62
CA GLY A 131 -1.60 1.60 -13.22
C GLY A 131 -2.07 1.28 -14.64
N VAL A 132 -1.19 0.74 -15.48
CA VAL A 132 -1.54 0.31 -16.85
C VAL A 132 -2.63 -0.76 -16.83
N VAL A 133 -2.47 -1.81 -16.00
CA VAL A 133 -3.48 -2.87 -15.86
C VAL A 133 -4.81 -2.29 -15.38
N PHE A 134 -4.78 -1.42 -14.36
CA PHE A 134 -5.98 -0.78 -13.84
C PHE A 134 -6.69 0.06 -14.91
N SER A 135 -5.94 0.87 -15.68
CA SER A 135 -6.51 1.65 -16.79
C SER A 135 -7.14 0.77 -17.86
N LEU A 136 -6.51 -0.35 -18.23
CA LEU A 136 -7.09 -1.30 -19.18
C LEU A 136 -8.37 -1.94 -18.64
N LEU A 137 -8.41 -2.33 -17.36
CA LEU A 137 -9.61 -2.86 -16.72
C LEU A 137 -10.75 -1.84 -16.75
N VAL A 138 -10.47 -0.58 -16.45
CA VAL A 138 -11.46 0.50 -16.50
C VAL A 138 -11.97 0.72 -17.93
N LEU A 139 -11.09 0.74 -18.93
CA LEU A 139 -11.48 0.89 -20.34
C LEU A 139 -12.36 -0.28 -20.80
N PHE A 140 -12.01 -1.52 -20.46
CA PHE A 140 -12.79 -2.70 -20.83
C PHE A 140 -14.15 -2.76 -20.11
N SER A 141 -14.20 -2.30 -18.86
CA SER A 141 -15.45 -2.11 -18.13
C SER A 141 -16.34 -1.09 -18.83
N ALA A 142 -15.80 0.07 -19.22
CA ALA A 142 -16.54 1.14 -19.89
C ALA A 142 -17.06 0.75 -21.29
N LEU A 143 -16.32 -0.10 -22.02
CA LEU A 143 -16.74 -0.66 -23.31
C LEU A 143 -17.80 -1.78 -23.17
N GLY A 144 -18.18 -2.16 -21.95
CA GLY A 144 -19.14 -3.22 -21.70
C GLY A 144 -18.63 -4.62 -22.06
N ILE A 145 -17.32 -4.79 -22.25
CA ILE A 145 -16.70 -6.09 -22.60
C ILE A 145 -16.99 -7.12 -21.49
N PHE A 146 -16.94 -6.67 -20.24
CA PHE A 146 -17.17 -7.49 -19.06
C PHE A 146 -18.64 -7.76 -18.75
N ALA A 147 -19.58 -7.02 -19.35
CA ALA A 147 -21.02 -7.19 -19.11
C ALA A 147 -21.52 -8.59 -19.52
N LYS A 148 -20.84 -9.24 -20.47
CA LYS A 148 -21.20 -10.59 -20.96
C LYS A 148 -20.64 -11.74 -20.11
N ILE A 149 -19.80 -11.46 -19.11
CA ILE A 149 -19.15 -12.50 -18.31
C ILE A 149 -19.87 -12.58 -16.95
N PRO A 150 -20.72 -13.60 -16.72
CA PRO A 150 -21.57 -13.66 -15.52
C PRO A 150 -20.79 -13.84 -14.22
N GLN A 151 -19.58 -14.41 -14.28
CA GLN A 151 -18.73 -14.68 -13.11
C GLN A 151 -18.00 -13.44 -12.57
N LEU A 152 -17.98 -12.32 -13.30
CA LEU A 152 -17.29 -11.12 -12.84
C LEU A 152 -18.09 -10.36 -11.78
N PRO A 153 -17.44 -9.71 -10.82
CA PRO A 153 -18.11 -8.82 -9.89
C PRO A 153 -18.84 -7.67 -10.60
N ASP A 154 -19.95 -7.20 -10.02
CA ASP A 154 -20.81 -6.19 -10.65
C ASP A 154 -20.10 -4.86 -10.89
N PHE A 155 -19.12 -4.51 -10.05
CA PHE A 155 -18.33 -3.29 -10.23
C PHE A 155 -17.45 -3.30 -11.50
N LEU A 156 -17.16 -4.46 -12.09
CA LEU A 156 -16.48 -4.57 -13.40
C LEU A 156 -17.46 -4.68 -14.57
N LYS A 157 -18.74 -4.96 -14.29
CA LYS A 157 -19.80 -5.07 -15.29
C LYS A 157 -20.52 -3.74 -15.52
N ALA A 158 -20.40 -2.81 -14.59
CA ALA A 158 -21.07 -1.53 -14.66
C ALA A 158 -20.59 -0.73 -15.87
N ASN A 159 -21.47 -0.57 -16.85
CA ASN A 159 -21.43 0.57 -17.74
C ASN A 159 -21.73 1.79 -16.86
N THR A 160 -20.83 2.76 -16.86
CA THR A 160 -21.18 4.09 -16.33
C THR A 160 -22.31 4.70 -17.15
#